data_AF-A0A091F984-F1
#
_entry.id   AF-A0A091F984-F1
#
_cell.length_a   1.000
_cell.length_b   1.000
_cell.length_c   1.000
_cell.angle_alpha   90.00
_cell.angle_beta   90.00
_cell.angle_gamma   90.00
#
_symmetry.space_group_name_H-M   'P 1'
#
loop_
_entity.id
_entity.type
_entity.pdbx_description
1 polymer ?
#
loop_
_entity_poly.entity_id
_entity_poly.type
_entity_poly.pdbx_seq_one_letter_code
_entity_poly.pdbx_strand_id
1 'polypeptide(L)'
;VARALRDYPTFLKALIKEFMPGSLICHGNMIFHHPAPTSMEVLKTLVHSVGPNQALADSDIHVDPYSLSVGEDTLEPPSPQPGFPAYGVAIMVIGGLCIITAPIVLVCLGTKRLGWQNGRALWDRRDPEAGIQTLEMDNQGFW
;
A
#
# COMPACT_ATOMS: atom_id res chain seq x y z
N VAL A 1 27.63 -0.15 -24.20
CA VAL A 1 27.56 -1.38 -25.03
C VAL A 1 28.93 -1.92 -25.41
N ALA A 2 29.76 -1.24 -26.22
CA ALA A 2 31.07 -1.79 -26.63
C ALA A 2 32.00 -2.12 -25.44
N ARG A 3 31.95 -1.30 -24.37
CA ARG A 3 32.68 -1.57 -23.11
C ARG A 3 32.17 -2.84 -22.39
N ALA A 4 30.86 -3.08 -22.41
CA ALA A 4 30.24 -4.27 -21.82
C ALA A 4 30.67 -5.56 -22.54
N LEU A 5 30.89 -5.47 -23.86
CA LEU A 5 31.25 -6.61 -24.70
C LEU A 5 32.76 -6.69 -24.96
N ARG A 6 33.57 -5.89 -24.26
CA ARG A 6 35.03 -5.85 -24.45
C ARG A 6 35.69 -7.19 -24.13
N ASP A 7 35.08 -7.98 -23.25
CA ASP A 7 35.59 -9.28 -22.83
C ASP A 7 35.39 -10.37 -23.89
N TYR A 8 34.57 -10.11 -24.91
CA TYR A 8 34.44 -11.01 -26.06
C TYR A 8 35.53 -10.72 -27.10
N PRO A 9 36.52 -11.63 -27.29
CA PRO A 9 37.58 -11.43 -28.29
C PRO A 9 37.04 -11.46 -29.73
N THR A 10 35.83 -12.00 -29.94
CA THR A 10 35.16 -12.05 -31.23
C THR A 10 34.32 -10.80 -31.50
N PHE A 11 34.12 -9.90 -30.54
CA PHE A 11 33.33 -8.69 -30.75
C PHE A 11 34.06 -7.70 -31.67
N LEU A 12 33.40 -7.31 -32.76
CA LEU A 12 33.97 -6.37 -33.74
C LEU A 12 33.41 -4.97 -33.53
N LYS A 13 32.08 -4.83 -33.54
CA LYS A 13 31.40 -3.54 -33.41
C LYS A 13 29.94 -3.68 -33.03
N ALA A 14 29.41 -2.63 -32.40
CA ALA A 14 27.98 -2.43 -32.21
C ALA A 14 27.55 -1.19 -33.01
N LEU A 15 26.44 -1.29 -33.72
CA LEU A 15 25.87 -0.24 -34.56
C LEU A 15 24.46 0.08 -34.08
N ILE A 16 24.17 1.35 -33.84
CA ILE A 16 22.81 1.81 -33.58
C ILE A 16 22.17 2.12 -34.93
N LYS A 17 21.04 1.48 -35.24
CA LYS A 17 20.30 1.68 -36.49
C LYS A 17 19.31 2.81 -36.37
N GLU A 18 18.51 2.80 -35.32
CA GLU A 18 17.39 3.71 -35.14
C GLU A 18 17.11 3.95 -33.65
N PHE A 19 16.54 5.13 -33.38
CA PHE A 19 15.93 5.46 -32.10
C PHE A 19 14.42 5.54 -32.33
N MET A 20 13.65 4.94 -31.42
CA MET A 20 12.20 4.98 -31.52
C MET A 20 11.68 6.42 -31.27
N PRO A 21 10.72 6.89 -32.09
CA PRO A 21 10.15 8.22 -31.90
C PRO A 21 9.52 8.37 -30.50
N GLY A 22 9.92 9.42 -29.78
CA GLY A 22 9.37 9.72 -28.46
C GLY A 22 9.87 8.84 -27.32
N SER A 23 10.86 7.98 -27.54
CA SER A 23 11.51 7.20 -26.47
C SER A 23 13.04 7.19 -26.63
N LEU A 24 13.74 6.80 -25.55
CA LEU A 24 15.18 6.54 -25.58
C LEU A 24 15.51 5.07 -25.91
N ILE A 25 14.57 4.35 -26.52
CA ILE A 25 14.77 2.98 -26.96
C ILE A 25 15.52 3.01 -28.30
N CYS A 26 16.56 2.20 -28.42
CA CYS A 26 17.36 2.10 -29.64
C CYS A 26 17.39 0.66 -30.14
N HIS A 27 17.30 0.50 -31.45
CA HIS A 27 17.61 -0.78 -32.11
C HIS A 27 19.02 -0.72 -32.69
N GLY A 28 19.77 -1.79 -32.48
CA GLY A 28 21.13 -1.89 -32.97
C GLY A 28 21.52 -3.32 -33.34
N ASN A 29 22.58 -3.43 -34.12
CA ASN A 29 23.21 -4.68 -34.46
C ASN A 29 24.54 -4.81 -33.74
N MET A 30 24.83 -5.99 -33.21
CA MET A 30 26.14 -6.35 -32.67
C MET A 30 26.78 -7.35 -33.64
N ILE A 31 28.03 -7.10 -34.02
CA ILE A 31 28.74 -7.90 -35.01
C ILE A 31 29.89 -8.63 -34.32
N PHE A 32 29.91 -9.94 -34.49
CA PHE A 32 30.93 -10.83 -33.94
C PHE A 32 31.61 -11.61 -35.07
N HIS A 33 32.90 -11.92 -34.89
CA HIS A 33 33.63 -12.87 -35.72
C HIS A 33 33.23 -14.30 -35.35
N HIS A 34 33.41 -15.25 -36.28
CA HIS A 34 33.15 -16.66 -35.99
C HIS A 34 34.21 -17.23 -35.02
N PRO A 35 33.82 -18.01 -34.00
CA PRO A 35 32.44 -18.39 -33.63
C PRO A 35 31.70 -17.27 -32.90
N ALA A 36 30.46 -17.00 -33.33
CA ALA A 36 29.62 -15.98 -32.72
C ALA A 36 28.96 -16.53 -31.43
N PRO A 37 28.95 -15.77 -30.33
CA PRO A 37 28.24 -16.16 -29.11
C PRO A 37 26.73 -16.20 -29.35
N THR A 38 26.03 -16.94 -28.51
CA THR A 38 24.56 -16.99 -28.55
C THR A 38 23.94 -15.67 -28.05
N SER A 39 22.75 -15.33 -28.52
CA SER A 39 22.02 -14.13 -28.11
C SER A 39 21.81 -14.07 -26.59
N MET A 40 21.46 -15.20 -25.96
CA MET A 40 21.32 -15.33 -24.51
C MET A 40 22.63 -15.06 -23.75
N GLU A 41 23.79 -15.51 -24.24
CA GLU A 41 25.09 -15.21 -23.60
C GLU A 41 25.42 -13.72 -23.67
N VAL A 42 25.16 -13.10 -24.81
CA VAL A 42 25.35 -11.65 -25.00
C VAL A 42 24.40 -10.87 -24.09
N LEU A 43 23.12 -11.27 -24.01
CA LEU A 43 22.12 -10.65 -23.14
C LEU A 43 22.55 -10.72 -21.66
N LYS A 44 22.96 -11.90 -21.19
CA LYS A 44 23.45 -12.09 -19.81
C LYS A 44 24.65 -11.21 -19.52
N THR A 45 25.58 -11.08 -20.46
CA THR A 45 26.76 -10.24 -20.29
C THR A 45 26.39 -8.75 -20.23
N LEU A 46 25.47 -8.30 -21.09
CA LEU A 46 24.97 -6.94 -21.06
C LEU A 46 24.29 -6.63 -19.73
N VAL A 47 23.43 -7.53 -19.25
CA VAL A 47 22.73 -7.37 -17.97
C VAL A 47 23.71 -7.39 -16.80
N HIS A 48 24.70 -8.28 -16.82
CA HIS A 48 25.73 -8.32 -15.79
C HIS A 48 26.60 -7.05 -15.76
N SER A 49 26.77 -6.41 -16.92
CA SER A 49 27.46 -5.12 -17.02
C SER A 49 26.64 -3.94 -16.51
N VAL A 50 25.33 -4.11 -16.29
CA VAL A 50 24.49 -3.09 -15.65
C VAL A 50 24.84 -3.10 -14.17
N GLY A 51 25.54 -2.06 -13.73
CA GLY A 51 25.96 -1.92 -12.33
C GLY A 51 24.76 -1.71 -11.38
N PRO A 52 24.99 -1.71 -10.06
CA PRO A 52 23.95 -1.47 -9.06
C PRO A 52 23.25 -0.10 -9.23
N ASN A 53 23.92 0.86 -9.87
CA ASN A 53 23.37 2.19 -10.18
C ASN A 53 22.58 2.21 -11.50
N GLN A 54 22.25 1.05 -12.08
CA GLN A 54 21.60 0.92 -13.40
C GLN A 54 22.44 1.45 -14.58
N ALA A 55 23.69 1.83 -14.32
CA ALA A 55 24.64 2.31 -15.30
C ALA A 55 25.17 1.17 -16.17
N LEU A 56 25.05 1.29 -17.50
CA LEU A 56 25.54 0.28 -18.43
C LEU A 56 27.07 0.34 -18.56
N ALA A 57 27.77 -0.72 -18.13
CA ALA A 57 29.22 -0.81 -18.20
C ALA A 57 29.94 0.44 -17.66
N ASP A 58 29.48 0.92 -16.50
CA ASP A 58 30.05 2.09 -15.81
C ASP A 58 30.08 3.34 -16.71
N SER A 59 28.96 3.61 -17.36
CA SER A 59 28.74 4.82 -18.17
C SER A 59 27.61 5.66 -17.58
N ASP A 60 27.48 6.91 -18.04
CA ASP A 60 26.39 7.82 -17.63
C ASP A 60 25.01 7.42 -18.20
N ILE A 61 24.92 6.30 -18.92
CA ILE A 61 23.68 5.79 -19.50
C ILE A 61 23.05 4.81 -18.53
N HIS A 62 21.93 5.22 -17.94
CA HIS A 62 21.10 4.35 -17.12
C HIS A 62 20.12 3.56 -17.99
N VAL A 63 20.07 2.24 -17.80
CA VAL A 63 19.17 1.34 -18.51
C VAL A 63 18.58 0.35 -17.53
N ASP A 64 17.29 0.09 -17.71
CA ASP A 64 16.61 -0.99 -17.02
C ASP A 64 17.08 -2.34 -17.60
N PRO A 65 17.64 -3.25 -16.78
CA PRO A 65 18.13 -4.55 -17.26
C PRO A 65 17.03 -5.42 -17.87
N TYR A 66 15.76 -5.24 -17.48
CA TYR A 66 14.63 -5.99 -18.03
C TYR A 66 14.14 -5.43 -19.37
N SER A 67 14.55 -4.22 -19.73
CA SER A 67 14.26 -3.61 -21.03
C SER A 67 15.27 -3.99 -22.12
N LEU A 68 16.30 -4.79 -21.79
CA LEU A 68 17.29 -5.27 -22.75
C LEU A 68 16.80 -6.54 -23.46
N SER A 69 16.88 -6.53 -24.79
CA SER A 69 16.63 -7.70 -25.63
C SER A 69 17.75 -7.89 -26.65
N VAL A 70 18.08 -9.15 -26.95
CA VAL A 70 19.08 -9.50 -27.96
C VAL A 70 18.49 -10.59 -28.84
N GLY A 71 18.20 -10.25 -30.11
CA GLY A 71 17.46 -11.16 -30.99
C GLY A 71 16.06 -11.43 -30.42
N GLU A 72 15.72 -12.70 -30.26
CA GLU A 72 14.46 -13.14 -29.64
C GLU A 72 14.57 -13.36 -28.12
N ASP A 73 15.79 -13.23 -27.55
CA ASP A 73 16.02 -13.43 -26.13
C ASP A 73 15.77 -12.15 -25.33
N THR A 74 14.95 -12.26 -24.28
CA THR A 74 14.64 -11.16 -23.36
C THR A 74 14.61 -11.73 -21.92
N LEU A 75 14.93 -10.91 -20.92
CA LEU A 75 14.76 -11.31 -19.53
C LEU A 75 13.31 -11.18 -19.09
N GLU A 76 12.80 -12.21 -18.41
CA GLU A 76 11.49 -12.11 -17.76
C GLU A 76 11.59 -11.16 -16.56
N PRO A 77 10.74 -10.12 -16.49
CA PRO A 77 10.70 -9.24 -15.34
C PRO A 77 10.21 -10.02 -14.12
N PRO A 78 10.72 -9.73 -12.91
CA PRO A 78 10.20 -10.33 -11.70
C PRO A 78 8.71 -10.02 -11.60
N SER A 79 7.91 -11.06 -11.40
CA SER A 79 6.46 -10.91 -11.20
C SER A 79 6.21 -9.87 -10.09
N PRO A 80 5.26 -8.94 -10.28
CA PRO A 80 4.92 -7.98 -9.24
C PRO A 80 4.64 -8.74 -7.95
N GLN A 81 5.39 -8.44 -6.89
CA GLN A 81 5.12 -9.05 -5.60
C GLN A 81 3.64 -8.75 -5.26
N PRO A 82 2.86 -9.75 -4.80
CA PRO A 82 1.52 -9.50 -4.34
C PRO A 82 1.57 -8.41 -3.28
N GLY A 83 1.08 -7.22 -3.61
CA GLY A 83 0.96 -6.14 -2.65
C GLY A 83 0.12 -6.60 -1.47
N PHE A 84 0.32 -5.97 -0.30
CA PHE A 84 -0.46 -6.30 0.89
C PHE A 84 -1.95 -6.33 0.53
N PRO A 85 -2.65 -7.46 0.78
CA PRO A 85 -3.98 -7.63 0.25
C PRO A 85 -4.91 -6.51 0.74
N ALA A 86 -5.73 -5.95 -0.15
CA ALA A 86 -6.58 -4.80 0.15
C ALA A 86 -7.48 -5.05 1.39
N TYR A 87 -7.88 -6.30 1.63
CA TYR A 87 -8.63 -6.71 2.82
C TYR A 87 -7.83 -6.58 4.13
N GLY A 88 -6.51 -6.74 4.11
CA GLY A 88 -5.68 -6.58 5.29
C GLY A 88 -5.72 -5.15 5.84
N VAL A 89 -5.79 -4.15 4.96
CA VAL A 89 -5.88 -2.73 5.38
C VAL A 89 -7.24 -2.47 6.02
N ALA A 90 -8.31 -2.99 5.41
CA ALA A 90 -9.66 -2.87 5.96
C ALA A 90 -9.77 -3.52 7.35
N ILE A 91 -9.21 -4.72 7.54
CA ILE A 91 -9.22 -5.42 8.83
C ILE A 91 -8.45 -4.63 9.90
N MET A 92 -7.28 -4.06 9.55
CA MET A 92 -6.50 -3.24 10.49
C MET A 92 -7.26 -1.99 10.93
N VAL A 93 -7.92 -1.29 10.00
CA VAL A 93 -8.68 -0.07 10.29
C VAL A 93 -9.93 -0.38 11.14
N ILE A 94 -10.71 -1.38 10.73
CA ILE A 94 -11.94 -1.78 11.44
C ILE A 94 -11.58 -2.32 12.83
N GLY A 95 -10.57 -3.19 12.92
CA GLY A 95 -10.08 -3.74 14.17
C GLY A 95 -9.60 -2.66 15.14
N GLY A 96 -8.78 -1.72 14.67
CA GLY A 96 -8.31 -0.59 15.48
C GLY A 96 -9.46 0.28 16.00
N LEU A 97 -10.44 0.60 15.14
CA LEU A 97 -11.61 1.37 15.53
C LEU A 97 -12.46 0.64 16.59
N CYS A 98 -12.65 -0.67 16.43
CA CYS A 98 -13.38 -1.50 17.40
C CYS A 98 -12.68 -1.54 18.76
N ILE A 99 -11.34 -1.68 18.79
CA ILE A 99 -10.55 -1.70 20.02
C ILE A 99 -10.65 -0.38 20.79
N ILE A 100 -10.74 0.76 20.10
CA ILE A 100 -10.87 2.08 20.73
C ILE A 100 -12.32 2.33 21.18
N THR A 101 -13.30 2.00 20.35
CA THR A 101 -14.72 2.31 20.61
C THR A 101 -15.35 1.37 21.62
N ALA A 102 -15.01 0.08 21.63
CA ALA A 102 -15.57 -0.91 22.57
C ALA A 102 -15.40 -0.54 24.05
N PRO A 103 -14.20 -0.14 24.56
CA PRO A 103 -14.04 0.23 25.97
C PRO A 103 -14.81 1.53 26.30
N ILE A 104 -14.86 2.50 25.38
CA ILE A 104 -15.63 3.74 25.56
C ILE A 104 -17.11 3.41 25.71
N VAL A 105 -17.66 2.62 24.79
CA VAL A 105 -19.07 2.19 24.82
C VAL A 105 -19.36 1.37 26.07
N LEU A 106 -18.45 0.48 26.48
CA LEU A 106 -18.61 -0.34 27.70
C LEU A 106 -18.70 0.53 28.96
N VAL A 107 -17.82 1.53 29.09
CA VAL A 107 -17.83 2.49 30.21
C VAL A 107 -19.08 3.37 30.17
N CYS A 108 -19.49 3.85 28.99
CA CYS A 108 -20.72 4.63 28.82
C CYS A 108 -21.99 3.82 29.09
N LEU A 109 -22.03 2.53 28.75
CA LEU A 109 -23.16 1.66 29.09
C LEU A 109 -23.18 1.33 30.58
N GLY A 110 -22.02 1.04 31.18
CA GLY A 110 -21.90 0.73 32.61
C GLY A 110 -22.41 1.88 33.48
N THR A 111 -22.03 3.11 33.15
CA THR A 111 -22.51 4.32 33.85
C THR A 111 -24.01 4.58 33.67
N LYS A 112 -24.56 4.36 32.46
CA LYS A 112 -26.01 4.44 32.22
C LYS A 112 -26.80 3.37 32.98
N ARG A 113 -26.29 2.14 33.05
CA ARG A 113 -26.95 1.03 33.76
C ARG A 113 -26.98 1.27 35.27
N LEU A 114 -25.91 1.83 35.83
CA LEU A 114 -25.82 2.23 37.24
C LEU A 114 -26.76 3.43 37.55
N GLY A 115 -26.82 4.41 36.66
CA GLY A 115 -27.75 5.54 36.78
C GLY A 115 -29.23 5.14 36.72
N TRP A 116 -29.58 4.15 35.90
CA TRP A 116 -30.94 3.58 35.86
C TRP A 116 -31.30 2.86 37.17
N GLN A 117 -30.36 2.10 37.75
CA GLN A 117 -30.58 1.44 39.03
C GLN A 117 -30.79 2.45 40.17
N ASN A 118 -30.00 3.52 40.22
CA ASN A 118 -30.20 4.60 41.20
C ASN A 118 -31.52 5.35 40.99
N GLY A 119 -31.93 5.61 39.74
CA GLY A 119 -33.23 6.23 39.44
C GLY A 119 -34.39 5.40 39.99
N ARG A 120 -34.40 4.08 39.73
CA ARG A 120 -35.43 3.16 40.25
C ARG A 120 -35.45 3.09 41.79
N ALA A 121 -34.29 3.10 42.44
CA ALA A 121 -34.20 3.10 43.90
C ALA A 121 -34.74 4.40 44.55
N LEU A 122 -34.67 5.53 43.83
CA LEU A 122 -35.19 6.82 44.30
C LEU A 122 -36.71 6.93 44.13
N TRP A 123 -37.29 6.27 43.11
CA TRP A 123 -38.74 6.16 42.91
C TRP A 123 -39.42 5.21 43.91
N ASP A 124 -38.72 4.16 44.35
CA ASP A 124 -39.23 3.17 45.33
C ASP A 124 -39.36 3.75 46.75
N ARG A 125 -38.67 4.86 47.05
CA ARG A 125 -38.71 5.52 48.37
C ARG A 125 -39.75 6.64 48.48
N ARG A 126 -40.51 6.95 47.43
CA ARG A 126 -41.54 7.98 47.49
C ARG A 126 -42.87 7.34 47.86
N ASP A 127 -43.08 7.16 49.16
CA ASP A 127 -44.32 6.66 49.77
C ASP A 127 -45.56 7.44 49.26
N PRO A 128 -46.68 6.75 48.95
CA PRO A 128 -47.93 7.32 48.48
C PRO A 128 -48.84 7.87 49.62
N GLU A 129 -48.26 8.44 50.67
CA GLU A 129 -49.01 8.94 51.84
C GLU A 129 -49.00 10.48 51.90
N ALA A 130 -49.09 11.15 50.75
CA ALA A 130 -49.51 12.55 50.72
C ALA A 130 -51.04 12.59 50.84
N GLY A 131 -51.51 12.37 52.07
CA GLY A 131 -52.88 12.58 52.48
C GLY A 131 -53.40 13.92 51.96
N ILE A 132 -54.55 13.84 51.32
CA ILE A 132 -55.32 14.94 50.78
C ILE A 132 -55.65 15.88 51.94
N GLN A 133 -54.83 16.89 52.19
CA GLN A 133 -55.21 17.97 53.08
C GLN A 133 -56.25 18.79 52.34
N THR A 134 -57.51 18.55 52.68
CA THR A 134 -58.64 19.40 52.33
C THR A 134 -58.39 20.78 52.90
N LEU A 135 -57.91 21.68 52.04
CA LEU A 135 -57.82 23.10 52.31
C LEU A 135 -59.25 23.65 52.36
N GLU A 136 -59.89 23.60 53.53
CA GLU A 136 -61.12 24.35 53.79
C GLU A 136 -60.79 25.85 53.73
N MET A 137 -61.33 26.51 52.73
CA MET A 137 -61.25 27.96 52.57
C MET A 137 -62.55 28.54 53.14
N ASP A 138 -62.49 29.13 54.33
CA ASP A 138 -63.61 29.86 54.93
C ASP A 138 -63.88 31.12 54.12
N ASN A 139 -65.02 31.15 53.42
CA ASN A 139 -65.44 32.26 52.58
C ASN A 139 -66.35 33.17 53.41
N GLN A 140 -65.74 34.13 54.13
CA GLN A 140 -66.48 35.15 54.86
C GLN A 140 -67.11 36.14 53.86
N GLY A 141 -68.36 35.86 53.50
CA GLY A 141 -69.21 36.73 52.71
C GLY A 141 -69.66 37.98 53.50
N PHE A 142 -69.37 39.13 52.89
CA PHE A 142 -69.91 40.49 53.07
C PHE A 142 -71.11 40.71 54.02
N TRP A 143 -70.96 41.70 54.91
CA TRP A 143 -71.75 42.95 54.95
C TRP A 143 -70.87 44.13 55.35
#